data_AF-A0A925X8P5-F1
#
_entry.id   AF-A0A925X8P5-F1
#
_cell.length_a   1.000
_cell.length_b   1.000
_cell.length_c   1.000
_cell.angle_alpha   90.00
_cell.angle_beta   90.00
_cell.angle_gamma   90.00
#
_symmetry.space_group_name_H-M   'P 1'
#
loop_
_entity.id
_entity.type
_entity.pdbx_description
1 polymer ?
#
loop_
_entity_poly.entity_id
_entity_poly.type
_entity_poly.pdbx_seq_one_letter_code
_entity_poly.pdbx_strand_id
1 'polypeptide(L)'
;MKNLPKIVLMIGFALVIATFTAFTFKKVNENKRKAEFEAFVKKFPVQTLPFKITEDNLKNLAEPHKLRDSVNLIDKTFADFIPNYDANRFSRMPIHSEHFVVAKLRKDESFTMLVYVTKENRGIYSKTDISSKSTRVHYRLVTYDKSGNIIDCKLFAQQIPNAPSFLTGTINTDLTVAVSKLALKYETTQRLGTEKKLISKEVVSVKNYTVGISGEITEVGVKEEVNKGANSKAL
;
A
#
# COMPACT_ATOMS: atom_id res chain seq x y z
N MET A 1 -3.14 69.01 -15.99
CA MET A 1 -3.95 67.96 -15.35
C MET A 1 -3.03 66.80 -14.98
N LYS A 2 -2.59 66.73 -13.72
CA LYS A 2 -1.73 65.68 -13.16
C LYS A 2 -2.52 65.00 -12.05
N ASN A 3 -3.01 63.78 -12.27
CA ASN A 3 -3.61 62.95 -11.22
C ASN A 3 -3.60 61.47 -11.64
N LEU A 4 -2.41 60.88 -11.75
CA LEU A 4 -2.25 59.44 -11.65
C LEU A 4 -0.90 59.14 -10.94
N PRO A 5 -0.92 58.94 -9.60
CA PRO A 5 0.03 57.97 -9.05
C PRO A 5 -0.52 57.10 -7.88
N LYS A 6 -1.78 57.25 -7.44
CA LYS A 6 -2.27 56.57 -6.23
C LYS A 6 -2.82 55.15 -6.46
N ILE A 7 -3.45 54.88 -7.61
CA ILE A 7 -4.12 53.60 -7.87
C ILE A 7 -3.10 52.48 -8.16
N VAL A 8 -2.03 52.79 -8.89
CA VAL A 8 -0.97 51.81 -9.22
C VAL A 8 -0.21 51.36 -7.97
N LEU A 9 0.01 52.27 -7.01
CA LEU A 9 0.70 51.96 -5.76
C LEU A 9 -0.14 51.06 -4.83
N MET A 10 -1.46 51.26 -4.76
CA MET A 10 -2.36 50.43 -3.95
C MET A 10 -2.51 49.00 -4.50
N ILE A 11 -2.55 48.82 -5.81
CA ILE A 11 -2.65 47.49 -6.44
C ILE A 11 -1.36 46.69 -6.22
N GLY A 12 -0.18 47.33 -6.34
CA GLY A 12 1.10 46.69 -6.04
C GLY A 12 1.21 46.22 -4.58
N PHE A 13 0.71 47.03 -3.63
CA PHE A 13 0.77 46.69 -2.20
C PHE A 13 -0.17 45.54 -1.83
N ALA A 14 -1.39 45.50 -2.39
CA ALA A 14 -2.34 44.41 -2.16
C ALA A 14 -1.83 43.06 -2.71
N LEU A 15 -1.15 43.07 -3.87
CA LEU A 15 -0.58 41.87 -4.47
C LEU A 15 0.59 41.30 -3.64
N VAL A 16 1.42 42.18 -3.06
CA VAL A 16 2.52 41.78 -2.15
C VAL A 16 1.97 41.19 -0.85
N ILE A 17 0.90 41.76 -0.27
CA ILE A 17 0.26 41.21 0.94
C ILE A 17 -0.39 39.85 0.66
N ALA A 18 -1.08 39.70 -0.47
CA ALA A 18 -1.72 38.43 -0.84
C ALA A 18 -0.71 37.30 -1.08
N THR A 19 0.42 37.60 -1.73
CA THR A 19 1.51 36.62 -1.96
C THR A 19 2.22 36.26 -0.65
N PHE A 20 2.48 37.23 0.22
CA PHE A 20 3.09 36.99 1.53
C PHE A 20 2.17 36.14 2.44
N THR A 21 0.87 36.43 2.48
CA THR A 21 -0.10 35.65 3.27
C THR A 21 -0.26 34.22 2.74
N ALA A 22 -0.36 34.02 1.42
CA ALA A 22 -0.41 32.71 0.81
C ALA A 22 0.86 31.88 1.08
N PHE A 23 2.04 32.51 0.99
CA PHE A 23 3.33 31.87 1.30
C PHE A 23 3.42 31.45 2.77
N THR A 24 3.00 32.33 3.68
CA THR A 24 3.04 32.06 5.13
C THR A 24 2.07 30.93 5.50
N PHE A 25 0.84 30.95 4.95
CA PHE A 25 -0.15 29.92 5.18
C PHE A 25 0.30 28.55 4.66
N LYS A 26 0.90 28.51 3.46
CA LYS A 26 1.48 27.28 2.89
C LYS A 26 2.58 26.71 3.81
N LYS A 27 3.51 27.55 4.26
CA LYS A 27 4.62 27.14 5.13
C LYS A 27 4.16 26.63 6.51
N VAL A 28 3.15 27.27 7.09
CA VAL A 28 2.54 26.82 8.37
C VAL A 28 1.90 25.44 8.22
N ASN A 29 1.15 25.22 7.13
CA ASN A 29 0.53 23.93 6.87
C ASN A 29 1.55 22.82 6.60
N GLU A 30 2.63 23.10 5.87
CA GLU A 30 3.72 22.13 5.65
C GLU A 30 4.42 21.72 6.96
N ASN A 31 4.70 22.69 7.84
CA ASN A 31 5.30 22.39 9.15
C ASN A 31 4.37 21.56 10.04
N LYS A 32 3.07 21.86 10.02
CA LYS A 32 2.06 21.08 10.76
C LYS A 32 1.99 19.65 10.24
N ARG A 33 1.85 19.47 8.92
CA ARG A 33 1.80 18.15 8.28
C ARG A 33 3.05 17.33 8.57
N LYS A 34 4.23 17.96 8.49
CA LYS A 34 5.51 17.34 8.85
C LYS A 34 5.50 16.84 10.30
N ALA A 35 5.06 17.66 11.25
CA ALA A 35 5.01 17.26 12.66
C ALA A 35 4.03 16.10 12.90
N GLU A 36 2.86 16.11 12.24
CA GLU A 36 1.88 15.02 12.29
C GLU A 36 2.46 13.73 11.70
N PHE A 37 3.16 13.82 10.57
CA PHE A 37 3.83 12.67 9.96
C PHE A 37 4.95 12.11 10.84
N GLU A 38 5.77 12.98 11.44
CA GLU A 38 6.81 12.56 12.39
C GLU A 38 6.22 11.84 13.60
N ALA A 39 5.13 12.36 14.16
CA ALA A 39 4.40 11.72 15.26
C ALA A 39 3.81 10.37 14.85
N PHE A 40 3.30 10.26 13.61
CA PHE A 40 2.81 9.01 13.04
C PHE A 40 3.92 7.95 12.93
N VAL A 41 5.03 8.27 12.24
CA VAL A 41 6.11 7.29 11.98
C VAL A 41 6.91 6.92 13.22
N LYS A 42 6.89 7.75 14.27
CA LYS A 42 7.55 7.48 15.55
C LYS A 42 6.94 6.28 16.28
N LYS A 43 5.67 5.96 16.02
CA LYS A 43 4.96 4.83 16.64
C LYS A 43 5.46 3.46 16.18
N PHE A 44 6.19 3.39 15.08
CA PHE A 44 6.61 2.13 14.46
C PHE A 44 8.13 1.99 14.52
N PRO A 45 8.69 0.92 15.10
CA PRO A 45 10.14 0.68 15.07
C PRO A 45 10.60 0.36 13.64
N VAL A 46 11.87 0.67 13.33
CA VAL A 46 12.48 0.24 12.06
C VAL A 46 12.69 -1.27 12.12
N GLN A 47 12.22 -1.99 11.11
CA GLN A 47 12.44 -3.42 10.95
C GLN A 47 13.71 -3.69 10.14
N THR A 48 14.34 -4.83 10.40
CA THR A 48 15.53 -5.27 9.68
C THR A 48 15.17 -5.79 8.29
N LEU A 49 16.09 -5.60 7.35
CA LEU A 49 16.03 -6.19 6.02
C LEU A 49 16.88 -7.48 5.99
N PRO A 50 16.54 -8.48 5.15
CA PRO A 50 15.45 -8.48 4.19
C PRO A 50 14.06 -8.62 4.83
N PHE A 51 13.07 -7.91 4.28
CA PHE A 51 11.68 -8.00 4.71
C PHE A 51 10.86 -8.78 3.68
N LYS A 52 10.10 -9.78 4.13
CA LYS A 52 9.35 -10.68 3.25
C LYS A 52 7.90 -10.82 3.70
N ILE A 53 6.99 -10.80 2.74
CA ILE A 53 5.60 -11.20 2.92
C ILE A 53 5.39 -12.53 2.22
N THR A 54 5.21 -13.57 3.01
CA THR A 54 4.93 -14.93 2.55
C THR A 54 3.43 -15.18 2.43
N GLU A 55 3.07 -16.33 1.88
CA GLU A 55 1.70 -16.82 1.86
C GLU A 55 1.11 -16.96 3.27
N ASP A 56 1.90 -17.41 4.25
CA ASP A 56 1.43 -17.58 5.62
C ASP A 56 1.10 -16.22 6.25
N ASN A 57 1.91 -15.19 5.96
CA ASN A 57 1.55 -13.83 6.35
C ASN A 57 0.21 -13.41 5.73
N LEU A 58 -0.01 -13.67 4.44
CA LEU A 58 -1.25 -13.30 3.76
C LEU A 58 -2.47 -14.04 4.34
N LYS A 59 -2.37 -15.36 4.54
CA LYS A 59 -3.46 -16.21 5.05
C LYS A 59 -3.85 -15.84 6.47
N ASN A 60 -2.86 -15.62 7.34
CA ASN A 60 -3.10 -15.24 8.72
C ASN A 60 -3.85 -13.90 8.81
N LEU A 61 -3.61 -12.98 7.88
CA LEU A 61 -4.31 -11.68 7.85
C LEU A 61 -5.68 -11.73 7.16
N ALA A 62 -5.95 -12.75 6.33
CA ALA A 62 -7.26 -12.95 5.73
C ALA A 62 -8.31 -13.41 6.76
N GLU A 63 -7.88 -13.96 7.90
CA GLU A 63 -8.76 -14.33 8.99
C GLU A 63 -9.28 -13.08 9.74
N PRO A 64 -10.61 -12.94 9.94
CA PRO A 64 -11.21 -11.71 10.46
C PRO A 64 -10.68 -11.26 11.82
N HIS A 65 -10.27 -12.20 12.68
CA HIS A 65 -10.00 -11.96 14.09
C HIS A 65 -8.51 -11.78 14.42
N LYS A 66 -7.59 -12.32 13.62
CA LYS A 66 -6.15 -12.36 13.94
C LYS A 66 -5.43 -11.01 13.84
N LEU A 67 -6.00 -10.05 13.12
CA LEU A 67 -5.48 -8.69 13.00
C LEU A 67 -5.93 -7.74 14.11
N ARG A 68 -7.03 -8.04 14.80
CA ARG A 68 -7.59 -7.12 15.80
C ARG A 68 -6.68 -6.99 17.03
N ASP A 69 -5.97 -8.06 17.33
CA ASP A 69 -4.98 -8.13 18.41
C ASP A 69 -3.57 -7.73 17.95
N SER A 70 -3.39 -7.44 16.65
CA SER A 70 -2.14 -6.92 16.10
C SER A 70 -2.05 -5.43 16.39
N VAL A 71 -1.10 -5.07 17.24
CA VAL A 71 -0.56 -3.71 17.39
C VAL A 71 -0.34 -3.14 15.97
N ASN A 72 -0.93 -1.96 15.65
CA ASN A 72 -0.74 -1.14 14.42
C ASN A 72 -1.99 -0.87 13.54
N LEU A 73 -3.23 -1.06 14.03
CA LEU A 73 -4.39 -0.44 13.36
C LEU A 73 -4.19 1.08 13.30
N ILE A 74 -4.34 1.66 12.12
CA ILE A 74 -4.12 3.10 11.94
C ILE A 74 -5.40 3.85 12.28
N ASP A 75 -5.27 4.81 13.20
CA ASP A 75 -6.35 5.73 13.54
C ASP A 75 -6.75 6.57 12.31
N LYS A 76 -8.06 6.86 12.18
CA LYS A 76 -8.60 7.67 11.07
C LYS A 76 -7.98 9.06 10.97
N THR A 77 -7.47 9.60 12.07
CA THR A 77 -6.73 10.88 12.11
C THR A 77 -5.46 10.87 11.24
N PHE A 78 -4.92 9.69 10.89
CA PHE A 78 -3.78 9.55 9.99
C PHE A 78 -4.17 9.11 8.57
N ALA A 79 -5.46 9.23 8.20
CA ALA A 79 -5.96 8.86 6.88
C ALA A 79 -5.17 9.51 5.73
N ASP A 80 -4.74 10.76 5.91
CA ASP A 80 -3.98 11.54 4.92
C ASP A 80 -2.59 10.96 4.58
N PHE A 81 -2.08 10.05 5.41
CA PHE A 81 -0.83 9.34 5.18
C PHE A 81 -1.04 7.93 4.63
N ILE A 82 -2.28 7.48 4.43
CA ILE A 82 -2.56 6.14 3.92
C ILE A 82 -2.91 6.25 2.44
N PRO A 83 -2.18 5.59 1.52
CA PRO A 83 -2.52 5.62 0.11
C PRO A 83 -3.90 5.01 -0.11
N ASN A 84 -4.74 5.70 -0.87
CA ASN A 84 -6.07 5.23 -1.28
C ASN A 84 -7.02 4.92 -0.11
N TYR A 85 -6.86 5.56 1.06
CA TYR A 85 -7.75 5.38 2.22
C TYR A 85 -9.24 5.49 1.83
N ASP A 86 -9.55 6.49 1.02
CA ASP A 86 -10.91 6.85 0.62
C ASP A 86 -11.36 6.27 -0.73
N ALA A 87 -10.56 5.42 -1.38
CA ALA A 87 -10.81 4.99 -2.77
C ALA A 87 -12.16 4.27 -2.95
N ASN A 88 -12.73 3.72 -1.87
CA ASN A 88 -13.99 2.96 -1.89
C ASN A 88 -15.18 3.74 -1.32
N ARG A 89 -15.04 5.01 -0.92
CA ARG A 89 -16.12 5.78 -0.25
C ARG A 89 -17.37 6.00 -1.10
N PHE A 90 -17.24 5.89 -2.43
CA PHE A 90 -18.34 6.02 -3.39
C PHE A 90 -18.76 4.69 -4.05
N SER A 91 -18.32 3.56 -3.51
CA SER A 91 -18.73 2.25 -4.01
C SER A 91 -20.22 2.00 -3.71
N ARG A 92 -20.95 1.50 -4.70
CA ARG A 92 -22.34 1.03 -4.54
C ARG A 92 -22.44 -0.23 -3.67
N MET A 93 -21.33 -0.94 -3.47
CA MET A 93 -21.23 -2.02 -2.50
C MET A 93 -20.61 -1.49 -1.21
N PRO A 94 -21.16 -1.81 -0.02
CA PRO A 94 -20.49 -1.51 1.23
C PRO A 94 -19.16 -2.25 1.27
N ILE A 95 -18.07 -1.50 1.20
CA ILE A 95 -16.70 -2.00 1.37
C ILE A 95 -16.21 -1.43 2.68
N HIS A 96 -15.87 -2.31 3.62
CA HIS A 96 -15.21 -1.91 4.86
C HIS A 96 -13.72 -2.16 4.72
N SER A 97 -12.93 -1.10 4.80
CA SER A 97 -11.48 -1.15 4.72
C SER A 97 -10.86 -0.86 6.08
N GLU A 98 -10.04 -1.78 6.55
CA GLU A 98 -9.18 -1.61 7.73
C GLU A 98 -7.74 -1.43 7.24
N HIS A 99 -7.01 -0.47 7.80
CA HIS A 99 -5.65 -0.13 7.37
C HIS A 99 -4.66 -0.27 8.53
N PHE A 100 -3.53 -0.92 8.29
CA PHE A 100 -2.51 -1.19 9.30
C PHE A 100 -1.12 -0.87 8.75
N VAL A 101 -0.21 -0.40 9.60
CA VAL A 101 1.22 -0.34 9.28
C VAL A 101 1.85 -1.66 9.70
N VAL A 102 2.48 -2.36 8.75
CA VAL A 102 3.13 -3.65 9.02
C VAL A 102 4.60 -3.45 9.38
N ALA A 103 5.26 -2.52 8.69
CA ALA A 103 6.69 -2.29 8.88
C ALA A 103 7.08 -0.87 8.51
N LYS A 104 7.98 -0.28 9.32
CA LYS A 104 8.84 0.82 8.88
C LYS A 104 10.16 0.22 8.47
N LEU A 105 10.53 0.32 7.21
CA LEU A 105 11.71 -0.38 6.67
C LEU A 105 12.94 0.52 6.58
N ARG A 106 12.72 1.82 6.33
CA ARG A 106 13.79 2.81 6.26
C ARG A 106 13.26 4.17 6.69
N LYS A 107 14.08 4.92 7.41
CA LYS A 107 13.88 6.34 7.66
C LYS A 107 15.26 6.98 7.67
N ASP A 108 15.52 7.82 6.68
CA ASP A 108 16.71 8.66 6.61
C ASP A 108 16.32 10.11 6.27
N GLU A 109 17.30 10.92 5.91
CA GLU A 109 17.09 12.33 5.55
C GLU A 109 16.34 12.51 4.22
N SER A 110 16.39 11.53 3.34
CA SER A 110 15.82 11.60 1.99
C SER A 110 14.36 11.17 2.00
N PHE A 111 14.05 10.00 2.56
CA PHE A 111 12.69 9.46 2.58
C PHE A 111 12.40 8.52 3.75
N THR A 112 11.11 8.32 4.01
CA THR A 112 10.61 7.26 4.89
C THR A 112 9.91 6.18 4.07
N MET A 113 10.20 4.92 4.35
CA MET A 113 9.63 3.77 3.64
C MET A 113 8.83 2.88 4.59
N LEU A 114 7.56 2.69 4.25
CA LEU A 114 6.59 1.94 5.04
C LEU A 114 5.93 0.85 4.20
N VAL A 115 5.59 -0.27 4.83
CA VAL A 115 4.68 -1.28 4.27
C VAL A 115 3.36 -1.21 5.00
N TYR A 116 2.31 -0.89 4.25
CA TYR A 116 0.93 -0.89 4.73
C TYR A 116 0.23 -2.17 4.33
N VAL A 117 -0.73 -2.60 5.14
CA VAL A 117 -1.72 -3.57 4.73
C VAL A 117 -3.11 -2.96 4.80
N THR A 118 -3.90 -3.20 3.75
CA THR A 118 -5.33 -2.87 3.69
C THR A 118 -6.11 -4.16 3.63
N LYS A 119 -7.05 -4.32 4.54
CA LYS A 119 -8.00 -5.43 4.57
C LYS A 119 -9.36 -4.92 4.11
N GLU A 120 -9.87 -5.45 3.01
CA GLU A 120 -11.14 -5.06 2.42
C GLU A 120 -12.14 -6.19 2.59
N ASN A 121 -13.16 -5.94 3.41
CA ASN A 121 -14.30 -6.84 3.53
C ASN A 121 -15.39 -6.39 2.54
N ARG A 122 -15.75 -7.26 1.59
CA ARG A 122 -16.86 -7.04 0.65
C ARG A 122 -18.03 -7.91 1.04
N GLY A 123 -19.22 -7.32 1.27
CA GLY A 123 -20.42 -8.10 1.54
C GLY A 123 -21.55 -7.31 2.21
N ILE A 124 -22.75 -7.89 2.20
CA ILE A 124 -23.90 -7.42 2.97
C ILE A 124 -23.60 -7.69 4.45
N TYR A 125 -23.70 -6.68 5.31
CA TYR A 125 -23.60 -6.83 6.76
C TYR A 125 -24.78 -7.65 7.31
N SER A 126 -24.79 -8.95 7.08
CA SER A 126 -25.59 -9.89 7.87
C SER A 126 -24.71 -10.39 9.02
N LYS A 127 -25.18 -10.24 10.26
CA LYS A 127 -24.51 -10.80 11.46
C LYS A 127 -24.27 -12.32 11.35
N THR A 128 -24.97 -13.02 10.46
CA THR A 128 -24.85 -14.47 10.27
C THR A 128 -23.89 -14.88 9.13
N ASP A 129 -23.36 -13.92 8.36
CA ASP A 129 -22.54 -14.22 7.18
C ASP A 129 -21.16 -13.53 7.24
N ILE A 130 -20.59 -13.49 8.45
CA ILE A 130 -19.16 -13.18 8.71
C ILE A 130 -18.31 -14.38 8.23
N SER A 131 -18.61 -14.93 7.06
CA SER A 131 -17.72 -15.88 6.45
C SER A 131 -16.55 -15.08 5.91
N SER A 132 -15.36 -15.41 6.38
CA SER A 132 -14.03 -14.97 5.93
C SER A 132 -13.76 -15.13 4.41
N LYS A 133 -14.79 -15.44 3.62
CA LYS A 133 -14.75 -15.88 2.23
C LYS A 133 -14.53 -14.77 1.21
N SER A 134 -14.64 -13.49 1.58
CA SER A 134 -14.43 -12.37 0.64
C SER A 134 -13.48 -11.26 1.14
N THR A 135 -12.69 -11.53 2.18
CA THR A 135 -11.68 -10.58 2.68
C THR A 135 -10.50 -10.50 1.72
N ARG A 136 -10.29 -9.34 1.09
CA ARG A 136 -9.08 -9.09 0.28
C ARG A 136 -8.02 -8.44 1.15
N VAL A 137 -6.77 -8.83 0.97
CA VAL A 137 -5.63 -8.27 1.70
C VAL A 137 -4.63 -7.71 0.70
N HIS A 138 -4.32 -6.42 0.83
CA HIS A 138 -3.41 -5.69 -0.04
C HIS A 138 -2.26 -5.11 0.76
N TYR A 139 -1.03 -5.55 0.48
CA TYR A 139 0.18 -4.95 1.02
C TYR A 139 0.73 -3.94 0.02
N ARG A 140 1.00 -2.73 0.48
CA ARG A 140 1.57 -1.65 -0.34
C ARG A 140 2.88 -1.18 0.26
N LEU A 141 3.92 -1.15 -0.56
CA LEU A 141 5.15 -0.44 -0.26
C LEU A 141 4.95 1.03 -0.61
N VAL A 142 5.24 1.93 0.32
CA VAL A 142 5.00 3.36 0.15
C VAL A 142 6.19 4.13 0.66
N THR A 143 6.62 5.12 -0.12
CA THR A 143 7.69 6.05 0.24
C THR A 143 7.13 7.44 0.45
N TYR A 144 7.72 8.18 1.39
CA TYR A 144 7.31 9.53 1.75
C TYR A 144 8.49 10.46 1.78
N ASP A 145 8.26 11.71 1.41
CA ASP A 145 9.22 12.77 1.66
C ASP A 145 9.26 13.13 3.15
N LYS A 146 10.19 14.01 3.51
CA LYS A 146 10.34 14.53 4.89
C LYS A 146 9.12 15.28 5.42
N SER A 147 8.19 15.69 4.56
CA SER A 147 6.97 16.41 4.91
C SER A 147 5.75 15.48 5.02
N GLY A 148 5.92 14.18 4.77
CA GLY A 148 4.83 13.21 4.79
C GLY A 148 3.97 13.20 3.54
N ASN A 149 4.49 13.71 2.41
CA ASN A 149 3.85 13.52 1.11
C ASN A 149 4.27 12.18 0.53
N ILE A 150 3.32 11.46 -0.07
CA ILE A 150 3.60 10.20 -0.75
C ILE A 150 4.45 10.51 -2.00
N ILE A 151 5.60 9.85 -2.11
CA ILE A 151 6.47 9.90 -3.29
C ILE A 151 6.03 8.83 -4.28
N ASP A 152 5.97 7.57 -3.85
CA ASP A 152 5.48 6.46 -4.67
C ASP A 152 4.76 5.41 -3.81
N CYS A 153 3.92 4.61 -4.47
CA CYS A 153 3.16 3.53 -3.87
C CYS A 153 3.05 2.36 -4.84
N LYS A 154 3.55 1.18 -4.44
CA LYS A 154 3.44 -0.06 -5.24
C LYS A 154 2.73 -1.16 -4.48
N LEU A 155 1.91 -1.93 -5.21
CA LEU A 155 1.36 -3.18 -4.72
C LEU A 155 2.51 -4.18 -4.56
N PHE A 156 2.72 -4.63 -3.32
CA PHE A 156 3.89 -5.42 -2.92
C PHE A 156 3.54 -6.88 -2.65
N ALA A 157 2.37 -7.13 -2.05
CA ALA A 157 1.80 -8.46 -1.88
C ALA A 157 0.27 -8.36 -1.86
N GLN A 158 -0.43 -9.44 -2.20
CA GLN A 158 -1.88 -9.43 -2.31
C GLN A 158 -2.45 -10.83 -2.18
N GLN A 159 -3.53 -10.96 -1.43
CA GLN A 159 -4.41 -12.12 -1.45
C GLN A 159 -5.83 -11.68 -1.78
N ILE A 160 -6.40 -12.30 -2.80
CA ILE A 160 -7.82 -12.20 -3.13
C ILE A 160 -8.42 -13.60 -2.97
N PRO A 161 -9.47 -13.77 -2.14
CA PRO A 161 -10.13 -15.06 -1.99
C PRO A 161 -10.61 -15.60 -3.33
N ASN A 162 -10.41 -16.91 -3.54
CA ASN A 162 -10.78 -17.63 -4.77
C ASN A 162 -10.11 -17.13 -6.06
N ALA A 163 -9.16 -16.19 -5.99
CA ALA A 163 -8.39 -15.82 -7.15
C ALA A 163 -7.42 -16.96 -7.53
N PRO A 164 -7.17 -17.17 -8.84
CA PRO A 164 -6.23 -18.19 -9.30
C PRO A 164 -4.76 -17.81 -9.06
N SER A 165 -4.50 -16.69 -8.39
CA SER A 165 -3.15 -16.25 -8.06
C SER A 165 -3.12 -15.34 -6.85
N PHE A 166 -1.97 -15.26 -6.20
CA PHE A 166 -1.67 -14.26 -5.19
C PHE A 166 -0.27 -13.68 -5.41
N LEU A 167 0.01 -12.52 -4.82
CA LEU A 167 1.30 -11.85 -4.92
C LEU A 167 2.03 -11.94 -3.60
N THR A 168 3.32 -12.26 -3.63
CA THR A 168 4.23 -12.17 -2.48
C THR A 168 5.34 -11.16 -2.76
N GLY A 169 5.87 -10.55 -1.71
CA GLY A 169 6.88 -9.51 -1.83
C GLY A 169 8.12 -9.81 -1.00
N THR A 170 9.29 -9.46 -1.52
CA THR A 170 10.56 -9.42 -0.77
C THR A 170 11.26 -8.08 -1.00
N ILE A 171 11.78 -7.46 0.05
CA ILE A 171 12.61 -6.25 -0.01
C ILE A 171 13.97 -6.62 0.57
N ASN A 172 15.01 -6.52 -0.25
CA ASN A 172 16.37 -6.88 0.11
C ASN A 172 17.10 -5.70 0.77
N THR A 173 18.27 -5.99 1.34
CA THR A 173 19.11 -5.00 2.03
C THR A 173 19.58 -3.87 1.10
N ASP A 174 19.75 -4.15 -0.19
CA ASP A 174 20.12 -3.18 -1.23
C ASP A 174 18.92 -2.37 -1.78
N LEU A 175 17.75 -2.49 -1.15
CA LEU A 175 16.48 -1.89 -1.57
C LEU A 175 15.97 -2.35 -2.94
N THR A 176 16.46 -3.49 -3.44
CA THR A 176 15.77 -4.20 -4.51
C THR A 176 14.50 -4.84 -3.96
N VAL A 177 13.42 -4.77 -4.75
CA VAL A 177 12.10 -5.27 -4.40
C VAL A 177 11.68 -6.30 -5.43
N ALA A 178 11.38 -7.52 -4.99
CA ALA A 178 10.85 -8.58 -5.84
C ALA A 178 9.39 -8.83 -5.49
N VAL A 179 8.50 -8.74 -6.48
CA VAL A 179 7.09 -9.11 -6.38
C VAL A 179 6.84 -10.32 -7.26
N SER A 180 6.59 -11.46 -6.62
CA SER A 180 6.33 -12.73 -7.28
C SER A 180 4.82 -12.96 -7.39
N LYS A 181 4.36 -13.32 -8.58
CA LYS A 181 3.01 -13.82 -8.81
C LYS A 181 3.04 -15.34 -8.77
N LEU A 182 2.25 -15.91 -7.88
CA LEU A 182 2.09 -17.36 -7.77
C LEU A 182 0.73 -17.74 -8.35
N ALA A 183 0.72 -18.62 -9.36
CA ALA A 183 -0.49 -19.26 -9.86
C ALA A 183 -0.85 -20.46 -8.98
N LEU A 184 -2.14 -20.58 -8.68
CA LEU A 184 -2.72 -21.65 -7.88
C LEU A 184 -3.53 -22.58 -8.79
N LYS A 185 -3.17 -23.86 -8.82
CA LYS A 185 -3.97 -24.88 -9.52
C LYS A 185 -4.79 -25.65 -8.51
N TYR A 186 -6.09 -25.80 -8.79
CA TYR A 186 -7.02 -26.54 -7.97
C TYR A 186 -7.61 -27.72 -8.74
N GLU A 187 -7.74 -28.85 -8.08
CA GLU A 187 -8.53 -29.99 -8.54
C GLU A 187 -9.90 -29.95 -7.85
N THR A 188 -10.94 -30.32 -8.59
CA THR A 188 -12.30 -30.40 -8.06
C THR A 188 -12.54 -31.83 -7.59
N THR A 189 -12.73 -32.02 -6.29
CA THR A 189 -12.72 -33.36 -5.68
C THR A 189 -14.10 -34.01 -5.52
N GLN A 190 -15.20 -33.37 -5.97
CA GLN A 190 -16.55 -33.95 -5.86
C GLN A 190 -17.45 -33.65 -7.07
N ARG A 191 -18.44 -34.55 -7.28
CA ARG A 191 -19.45 -34.56 -8.36
C ARG A 191 -20.35 -33.31 -8.42
N LEU A 192 -20.28 -32.43 -7.41
CA LEU A 192 -21.06 -31.18 -7.29
C LEU A 192 -20.21 -29.89 -7.28
N GLY A 193 -18.88 -29.97 -7.45
CA GLY A 193 -18.04 -28.79 -7.72
C GLY A 193 -17.73 -27.85 -6.54
N THR A 194 -18.15 -28.18 -5.32
CA THR A 194 -18.06 -27.29 -4.15
C THR A 194 -16.72 -27.34 -3.41
N GLU A 195 -15.99 -28.45 -3.49
CA GLU A 195 -14.67 -28.59 -2.85
C GLU A 195 -13.54 -28.48 -3.87
N LYS A 196 -12.61 -27.56 -3.61
CA LYS A 196 -11.40 -27.34 -4.40
C LYS A 196 -10.19 -27.73 -3.58
N LYS A 197 -9.47 -28.76 -4.01
CA LYS A 197 -8.18 -29.14 -3.43
C LYS A 197 -7.06 -28.44 -4.18
N LEU A 198 -6.20 -27.70 -3.47
CA LEU A 198 -5.02 -27.11 -4.10
C LEU A 198 -4.04 -28.22 -4.48
N ILE A 199 -3.64 -28.27 -5.75
CA ILE A 199 -2.77 -29.33 -6.30
C ILE A 199 -1.37 -28.85 -6.64
N SER A 200 -1.20 -27.59 -7.05
CA SER A 200 0.13 -27.02 -7.26
C SER A 200 0.15 -25.50 -7.06
N LYS A 201 1.37 -25.01 -6.82
CA LYS A 201 1.71 -23.59 -6.77
C LYS A 201 2.92 -23.38 -7.65
N GLU A 202 2.84 -22.42 -8.56
CA GLU A 202 3.91 -22.13 -9.50
C GLU A 202 4.15 -20.63 -9.52
N VAL A 203 5.40 -20.21 -9.39
CA VAL A 203 5.78 -18.83 -9.68
C VAL A 203 5.67 -18.67 -11.19
N VAL A 204 4.88 -17.69 -11.64
CA VAL A 204 4.65 -17.46 -13.09
C VAL A 204 5.33 -16.18 -13.57
N SER A 205 5.57 -15.24 -12.67
CA SER A 205 6.31 -14.02 -12.99
C SER A 205 6.92 -13.41 -11.73
N VAL A 206 8.10 -12.82 -11.89
CA VAL A 206 8.72 -11.97 -10.87
C VAL A 206 8.95 -10.59 -11.47
N LYS A 207 8.31 -9.58 -10.87
CA LYS A 207 8.58 -8.17 -11.16
C LYS A 207 9.62 -7.65 -10.17
N ASN A 208 10.66 -7.01 -10.69
CA ASN A 208 11.71 -6.41 -9.88
C ASN A 208 11.61 -4.89 -9.94
N TYR A 209 11.76 -4.26 -8.79
CA TYR A 209 11.85 -2.82 -8.65
C TYR A 209 13.09 -2.45 -7.85
N THR A 210 13.51 -1.19 -7.96
CA THR A 210 14.47 -0.57 -7.05
C THR A 210 13.86 0.66 -6.42
N VAL A 211 14.24 0.94 -5.18
CA VAL A 211 13.91 2.20 -4.52
C VAL A 211 15.09 3.14 -4.68
N GLY A 212 14.91 4.21 -5.45
CA GLY A 212 15.93 5.21 -5.70
C GLY A 212 16.25 6.03 -4.44
N ILE A 213 17.33 6.81 -4.51
CA ILE A 213 17.77 7.69 -3.41
C ILE A 213 16.72 8.76 -3.05
N SER A 214 15.85 9.13 -3.99
CA SER A 214 14.73 10.05 -3.80
C SER A 214 13.47 9.36 -3.25
N GLY A 215 13.49 8.03 -3.08
CA GLY A 215 12.32 7.25 -2.68
C GLY A 215 11.40 6.83 -3.83
N GLU A 216 11.69 7.20 -5.09
CA GLU A 216 10.93 6.70 -6.25
C GLU A 216 11.10 5.18 -6.44
N ILE A 217 10.03 4.48 -6.83
CA ILE A 217 10.05 3.03 -7.03
C ILE A 217 9.97 2.72 -8.52
N THR A 218 11.09 2.30 -9.12
CA THR A 218 11.20 2.08 -10.57
C THR A 218 11.21 0.60 -10.89
N GLU A 219 10.46 0.18 -11.93
CA GLU A 219 10.51 -1.21 -12.43
C GLU A 219 11.81 -1.40 -13.21
N VAL A 220 12.64 -2.35 -12.79
CA VAL A 220 13.94 -2.64 -13.41
C VAL A 220 13.93 -3.90 -14.27
N GLY A 221 12.85 -4.68 -14.20
CA GLY A 221 12.65 -5.79 -15.11
C GLY A 221 11.56 -6.75 -14.68
N VAL A 222 11.05 -7.50 -15.65
CA VAL A 222 10.10 -8.60 -15.45
C VAL A 222 10.75 -9.87 -15.94
N LYS A 223 10.84 -10.87 -15.05
CA LYS A 223 11.17 -12.24 -15.43
C LYS A 223 9.88 -13.02 -15.49
N GLU A 224 9.44 -13.36 -16.69
CA GLU A 224 8.40 -14.37 -16.87
C GLU A 224 9.03 -15.74 -16.71
N GLU A 225 8.50 -16.54 -15.79
CA GLU A 225 8.90 -17.94 -15.69
C GLU A 225 8.05 -18.72 -16.68
N VAL A 226 8.60 -18.95 -17.87
CA VAL A 226 8.02 -19.88 -18.83
C VAL A 226 8.20 -21.28 -18.27
N ASN A 227 7.17 -21.79 -17.60
CA ASN A 227 7.11 -23.20 -17.24
C ASN A 227 7.03 -24.03 -18.52
N LYS A 228 8.18 -24.54 -18.99
CA LYS A 228 8.23 -25.76 -19.79
C LYS A 228 7.62 -26.84 -18.89
N GLY A 229 6.35 -27.14 -19.12
CA GLY A 229 5.65 -28.19 -18.39
C GLY A 229 6.51 -29.46 -18.40
N ALA A 230 6.84 -29.93 -17.20
CA ALA A 230 7.34 -31.28 -17.01
C ALA A 230 6.22 -32.27 -17.38
N ASN A 231 6.06 -32.52 -18.68
CA ASN A 231 5.52 -33.76 -19.18
C ASN A 231 6.73 -34.67 -19.46
N SER A 232 7.32 -35.24 -18.41
CA SER A 232 8.00 -36.54 -18.53
C SER A 232 7.06 -37.58 -17.93
N LYS A 233 5.99 -37.89 -18.67
CA LYS A 233 5.36 -39.19 -18.54
C LYS A 233 6.31 -40.20 -19.17
N ALA A 234 6.42 -41.33 -18.48
CA ALA A 234 7.16 -42.53 -18.80
C ALA A 234 7.19 -42.91 -20.29
N LEU A 235 8.35 -43.38 -20.72
CA LEU A 235 8.49 -44.59 -21.52
C LEU A 235 9.40 -45.54 -20.73
#